data_AF-A0AAD0SFK2-F1
#
_entry.id   AF-A0AAD0SFK2-F1
#
_cell.length_a   1.000
_cell.length_b   1.000
_cell.length_c   1.000
_cell.angle_alpha   90.00
_cell.angle_beta   90.00
_cell.angle_gamma   90.00
#
_symmetry.space_group_name_H-M   'P 1'
#
loop_
_entity.id
_entity.type
_entity.pdbx_description
1 polymer ?
#
loop_
_entity_poly.entity_id
_entity_poly.type
_entity_poly.pdbx_seq_one_letter_code
_entity_poly.pdbx_strand_id
1 'polypeptide(L)' 'MALTDTKVRSAKPEEKAYSLVDGDGMFLLVHPNGSKYWRTLNT' A
#
# COMPACT_ATOMS: atom_id res chain seq x y z
N MET A 1 -5.34 -0.15 -11.28
CA MET A 1 -6.03 -1.46 -11.25
C MET A 1 -6.26 -1.75 -9.79
N ALA A 2 -7.51 -1.89 -9.36
CA ALA A 2 -7.83 -2.03 -7.94
C ALA A 2 -7.05 -3.18 -7.30
N LEU A 3 -6.52 -2.94 -6.11
CA LEU A 3 -5.96 -3.99 -5.28
C LEU A 3 -7.09 -4.88 -4.77
N THR A 4 -6.75 -6.15 -4.62
CA THR A 4 -7.63 -7.11 -3.96
C THR A 4 -7.27 -7.20 -2.49
N ASP A 5 -8.25 -7.52 -1.63
CA ASP A 5 -8.02 -7.79 -0.21
C ASP A 5 -6.85 -8.79 0.00
N THR A 6 -6.79 -9.83 -0.84
CA THR A 6 -5.72 -10.82 -0.81
C THR A 6 -4.35 -10.20 -1.05
N LYS A 7 -4.20 -9.31 -2.04
CA LYS A 7 -2.93 -8.60 -2.30
C LYS A 7 -2.52 -7.71 -1.12
N VAL A 8 -3.48 -7.01 -0.51
CA VAL A 8 -3.26 -6.14 0.65
C VAL A 8 -2.78 -6.95 1.86
N ARG A 9 -3.42 -8.10 2.12
CA ARG A 9 -3.04 -8.99 3.22
C ARG A 9 -1.69 -9.65 2.98
N SER A 10 -1.42 -10.10 1.76
CA SER A 10 -0.17 -10.78 1.40
C SER A 10 1.04 -9.85 1.31
N ALA A 11 0.84 -8.53 1.22
CA ALA A 11 1.92 -7.56 1.17
C ALA A 11 2.80 -7.67 2.42
N LYS A 12 4.10 -7.90 2.21
CA LYS A 12 5.10 -8.08 3.28
C LYS A 12 5.94 -6.82 3.43
N PRO A 13 6.37 -6.48 4.65
CA PRO A 13 7.35 -5.42 4.85
C PRO A 13 8.63 -5.70 4.08
N GLU A 14 9.21 -4.63 3.53
CA GLU A 14 10.53 -4.65 2.90
C GLU A 14 11.48 -3.73 3.68
N GLU A 15 12.77 -3.70 3.31
CA GLU A 15 13.76 -2.84 3.96
C GLU A 15 13.42 -1.35 3.85
N LYS A 16 12.68 -0.96 2.80
CA LYS A 16 12.21 0.41 2.57
C LYS A 16 10.70 0.42 2.40
N ALA A 17 10.07 1.52 2.80
CA ALA A 17 8.64 1.69 2.59
C ALA A 17 8.33 1.75 1.08
N TYR A 18 7.26 1.07 0.67
CA TYR A 18 6.84 1.02 -0.73
C TYR A 18 5.33 1.16 -0.86
N SER A 19 4.90 1.58 -2.05
CA SER A 19 3.50 1.90 -2.35
C SER A 19 2.89 0.87 -3.29
N LEU A 20 1.70 0.38 -2.96
CA LEU A 20 0.85 -0.41 -3.84
C LEU A 20 -0.30 0.47 -4.31
N VAL A 21 -0.34 0.81 -5.60
CA VAL A 21 -1.37 1.69 -6.16
C VAL A 21 -2.66 0.92 -6.35
N ASP A 22 -3.75 1.46 -5.81
CA ASP A 22 -5.11 0.92 -5.96
C ASP A 22 -5.79 1.52 -7.20
N GLY A 23 -5.66 2.83 -7.37
CA GLY A 23 -6.34 3.60 -8.41
C GLY A 23 -6.83 4.93 -7.84
N ASP A 24 -7.32 5.83 -8.69
CA ASP A 24 -7.97 7.08 -8.26
C ASP A 24 -7.17 7.91 -7.24
N GLY A 25 -5.84 7.90 -7.36
CA GLY A 25 -4.93 8.59 -6.44
C GLY A 25 -4.75 7.90 -5.09
N MET A 26 -5.36 6.75 -4.83
CA MET A 26 -5.22 5.95 -3.61
C MET A 26 -4.13 4.88 -3.75
N PHE A 27 -3.37 4.70 -2.68
CA PHE A 27 -2.36 3.64 -2.57
C PHE A 27 -2.20 3.16 -1.13
N LEU A 28 -1.78 1.91 -0.98
CA LEU A 28 -1.37 1.33 0.29
C LEU A 28 0.13 1.54 0.48
N LEU A 29 0.52 2.23 1.54
CA LEU A 29 1.91 2.37 1.96
C LEU A 29 2.26 1.27 2.96
N VAL A 30 3.20 0.40 2.59
CA VAL A 30 3.70 -0.69 3.44
C VAL A 30 5.02 -0.26 4.05
N HIS A 31 5.10 -0.24 5.38
CA HIS A 31 6.32 0.14 6.11
C HIS A 31 7.16 -1.08 6.50
N PRO A 32 8.49 -0.90 6.64
CA PRO A 32 9.40 -1.94 7.14
C PRO A 32 9.02 -2.51 8.51
N ASN A 33 8.31 -1.73 9.34
CA ASN A 33 7.89 -2.12 10.68
C ASN A 33 6.62 -2.99 10.72
N GLY A 34 6.03 -3.38 9.58
CA GLY A 34 4.80 -4.16 9.53
C GLY A 34 3.53 -3.34 9.33
N SER A 35 3.56 -2.04 9.59
CA SER A 35 2.38 -1.18 9.45
C SER A 35 2.02 -0.96 7.98
N LYS A 36 0.71 -0.89 7.72
CA LYS A 36 0.15 -0.62 6.40
C LYS A 36 -0.83 0.54 6.52
N TYR A 37 -0.67 1.57 5.70
CA TYR A 37 -1.51 2.76 5.72
C TYR A 37 -2.13 3.01 4.36
N TRP A 38 -3.42 3.31 4.33
CA TRP A 38 -4.04 3.87 3.14
C TRP A 38 -3.71 5.35 3.05
N ARG A 39 -3.23 5.79 1.89
CA ARG A 39 -2.95 7.18 1.59
C ARG A 39 -3.56 7.56 0.25
N THR A 40 -3.98 8.81 0.16
CA THR A 40 -4.35 9.47 -1.07
C THR A 40 -3.22 10.39 -1.49
N LEU A 41 -2.99 10.50 -2.79
CA LEU A 41 -2.24 11.58 -3.38
C LEU A 41 -3.11 12.83 -3.23
N ASN A 42 -2.79 13.69 -2.26
CA ASN A 42 -3.39 15.02 -2.20
C ASN A 42 -2.83 15.82 -3.37
N THR A 43 -3.66 16.04 -4.38
CA THR A 43 -3.52 17.16 -5.32
C THR A 43 -4.07 18.43 -4.69
#